data_AF-U6M584-F1
#
_entry.id   AF-U6M584-F1
#
_cell.length_a   1.000
_cell.length_b   1.000
_cell.length_c   1.000
_cell.angle_alpha   90.00
_cell.angle_beta   90.00
_cell.angle_gamma   90.00
#
_symmetry.space_group_name_H-M   'P 1'
#
loop_
_entity.id
_entity.type
_entity.pdbx_description
1 polymer ?
#
loop_
_entity_poly.entity_id
_entity_poly.type
_entity_poly.pdbx_seq_one_letter_code
_entity_poly.pdbx_strand_id
1 'polypeptide(L)' 'FLFFFSPFIQAAVIALTAVWARWCKTDLGGWEAPPLTAEDGAGFVSSLALRATKEQHGKFVKEGNTIDLRED' A
#
# COMPACT_ATOMS: atom_id res chain seq x y z
N PHE A 1 -0.42 11.56 8.12
CA PHE A 1 0.92 12.15 8.24
C PHE A 1 1.44 12.36 6.82
N LEU A 2 1.51 13.62 6.37
CA LEU A 2 1.89 14.01 5.01
C LEU A 2 3.42 14.18 4.98
N PHE A 3 4.15 13.43 4.15
CA PHE A 3 5.61 13.60 4.03
C PHE A 3 5.98 14.52 2.86
N PHE A 4 6.77 15.54 3.18
CA PHE A 4 7.33 16.57 2.30
C PHE A 4 8.52 16.02 1.49
N PHE A 5 8.61 16.41 0.22
CA PHE A 5 9.67 16.03 -0.73
C PHE A 5 10.91 16.94 -0.63
N SER A 6 12.10 16.35 -0.81
CA SER A 6 13.36 17.05 -1.12
C SER A 6 13.81 16.69 -2.55
N PRO A 7 14.32 17.65 -3.35
CA PRO A 7 14.55 17.48 -4.79
C PRO A 7 15.79 16.64 -5.17
N PHE A 8 16.47 16.00 -4.22
CA PHE A 8 17.71 15.25 -4.49
C PHE A 8 17.49 13.79 -4.97
N ILE A 9 16.25 13.28 -4.94
CA ILE A 9 15.94 11.88 -5.30
C ILE A 9 15.43 11.75 -6.75
N GLN A 10 16.14 12.34 -7.71
CA GLN A 10 15.84 12.13 -9.13
C GLN A 10 16.61 10.92 -9.72
N ALA A 11 17.57 10.34 -8.96
CA ALA A 11 18.38 9.20 -9.39
C ALA A 11 18.02 7.85 -8.73
N ALA A 12 17.16 7.84 -7.70
CA ALA A 12 16.60 6.61 -7.18
C ALA A 12 15.21 6.42 -7.80
N VAL A 13 14.96 5.27 -8.40
CA VAL A 13 13.63 4.91 -8.91
C VAL A 13 12.72 4.70 -7.71
N ILE A 14 12.04 5.74 -7.25
CA ILE A 14 11.02 5.63 -6.20
C ILE A 14 9.71 5.16 -6.82
N ALA A 15 9.20 4.01 -6.38
CA ALA A 15 7.84 3.59 -6.66
C ALA A 15 6.89 4.12 -5.57
N LEU A 16 5.86 4.87 -5.97
CA LEU A 16 4.80 5.35 -5.09
C LEU A 16 3.52 4.59 -5.46
N THR A 17 2.93 3.86 -4.53
CA THR A 17 1.70 3.10 -4.77
C THR A 17 0.76 3.27 -3.59
N ALA A 18 -0.53 3.37 -3.88
CA ALA A 18 -1.56 3.24 -2.85
C ALA A 18 -1.84 1.74 -2.62
N VAL A 19 -2.14 1.36 -1.37
CA VAL A 19 -2.35 -0.04 -1.01
C VAL A 19 -3.54 -0.20 -0.07
N TRP A 20 -4.36 -1.22 -0.33
CA TRP A 20 -5.35 -1.67 0.62
C TRP A 20 -4.73 -2.68 1.59
N ALA A 21 -4.56 -2.28 2.86
CA ALA A 21 -3.96 -3.10 3.91
C ALA A 21 -4.85 -4.25 4.43
N ARG A 22 -5.96 -4.53 3.74
CA ARG A 22 -7.00 -5.50 4.11
C ARG A 22 -7.81 -5.10 5.35
N TRP A 23 -8.87 -5.84 5.64
CA TRP A 23 -9.71 -5.60 6.80
C TRP A 23 -9.16 -6.33 8.04
N CYS A 24 -8.35 -5.60 8.81
CA CYS A 24 -7.59 -6.13 9.95
C CYS A 24 -8.13 -5.67 11.31
N LYS A 25 -7.97 -6.53 12.32
CA LYS A 25 -8.25 -6.24 13.73
C LYS A 25 -7.34 -5.13 14.22
N THR A 26 -7.91 -3.95 14.37
CA THR A 26 -7.26 -2.70 14.76
C THR A 26 -8.29 -1.83 15.45
N ASP A 27 -7.87 -0.78 16.15
CA ASP A 27 -8.81 0.15 16.81
C ASP A 27 -9.81 0.76 15.82
N LEU A 28 -9.41 0.95 14.55
CA LEU A 28 -10.27 1.45 13.48
C LEU A 28 -11.20 0.36 12.90
N GLY A 29 -10.70 -0.87 12.73
CA GLY A 29 -11.44 -1.98 12.14
C GLY A 29 -12.38 -2.70 13.12
N GLY A 30 -12.21 -2.49 14.42
CA GLY A 30 -12.83 -3.27 15.48
C GLY A 30 -12.10 -4.61 15.71
N TRP A 31 -12.57 -5.38 16.69
CA TRP A 31 -11.89 -6.62 17.10
C TRP A 31 -12.66 -7.91 16.77
N GLU A 32 -13.99 -7.83 16.69
CA GLU A 32 -14.87 -9.00 16.50
C GLU A 32 -15.19 -9.29 15.03
N ALA A 33 -15.36 -8.25 14.22
CA ALA A 33 -15.78 -8.38 12.82
C ALA A 33 -14.64 -8.68 11.83
N PRO A 34 -13.45 -8.05 11.93
CA PRO A 34 -12.41 -8.25 10.91
C PRO A 34 -11.85 -9.68 10.93
N PRO A 35 -11.71 -10.32 9.76
CA PRO A 35 -11.23 -11.70 9.67
C PRO A 35 -9.72 -11.84 9.87
N LEU A 36 -8.95 -10.76 9.70
CA LEU A 36 -7.49 -10.79 9.67
C LEU A 36 -6.88 -10.08 10.87
N THR A 37 -5.68 -10.50 11.26
CA THR A 37 -4.90 -9.79 12.27
C THR A 37 -4.19 -8.57 11.67
N ALA A 38 -3.69 -7.68 12.52
CA ALA A 38 -2.83 -6.58 12.08
C ALA A 38 -1.54 -7.08 11.41
N GLU A 39 -0.99 -8.21 11.88
CA GLU A 39 0.20 -8.84 11.31
C GLU A 39 -0.04 -9.31 9.87
N ASP A 40 -1.19 -9.90 9.58
CA ASP A 40 -1.57 -10.32 8.22
C ASP A 40 -1.59 -9.13 7.24
N GLY A 41 -2.14 -7.99 7.69
CA GLY A 41 -2.16 -6.75 6.91
C GLY A 41 -0.75 -6.18 6.69
N ALA A 42 0.06 -6.16 7.75
CA ALA A 42 1.45 -5.70 7.68
C ALA A 42 2.31 -6.59 6.79
N GLY A 43 2.12 -7.92 6.81
CA GLY A 43 2.80 -8.87 5.94
C GLY A 43 2.52 -8.59 4.46
N PHE A 44 1.27 -8.28 4.12
CA PHE A 44 0.91 -7.89 2.76
C PHE A 44 1.59 -6.58 2.34
N VAL A 45 1.45 -5.52 3.15
CA VAL A 45 2.01 -4.20 2.83
C VAL A 45 3.54 -4.23 2.75
N SER A 46 4.21 -4.94 3.67
CA SER A 46 5.66 -5.10 3.66
C SER A 46 6.15 -5.89 2.44
N SER A 47 5.43 -6.95 2.04
CA SER A 47 5.76 -7.68 0.82
C SER A 47 5.67 -6.80 -0.43
N LEU A 48 4.67 -5.90 -0.48
CA LEU A 48 4.52 -4.95 -1.57
C LEU A 48 5.64 -3.90 -1.53
N ALA A 49 5.96 -3.35 -0.36
CA ALA A 49 7.03 -2.36 -0.23
C ALA A 49 8.40 -2.90 -0.68
N LEU A 50 8.67 -4.18 -0.42
CA LEU A 50 9.92 -4.85 -0.82
C LEU A 50 9.96 -5.26 -2.29
N ARG A 51 8.80 -5.45 -2.92
CA ARG A 51 8.69 -5.94 -4.31
C ARG A 51 8.20 -4.87 -5.29
N ALA A 52 7.96 -3.65 -4.82
CA ALA A 52 7.37 -2.59 -5.63
C ALA A 52 8.25 -2.27 -6.85
N THR A 53 7.67 -2.37 -8.03
CA THR A 53 8.35 -2.03 -9.30
C THR A 53 7.77 -0.76 -9.91
N LYS A 54 8.39 -0.27 -10.99
CA LYS A 54 7.87 0.86 -11.78
C LYS A 54 6.45 0.62 -12.31
N GLU A 55 6.04 -0.63 -12.49
CA GLU A 55 4.73 -0.99 -13.05
C GLU A 55 3.57 -0.68 -12.08
N GLN A 56 3.87 -0.65 -10.79
CA GLN A 56 2.92 -0.36 -9.72
C GLN A 56 2.96 1.12 -9.30
N HIS A 57 3.94 1.89 -9.78
CA HIS A 57 4.02 3.32 -9.51
C HIS A 57 2.77 4.05 -10.04
N GLY A 58 2.15 4.85 -9.20
CA GLY A 58 0.95 5.63 -9.49
C GLY A 58 -0.35 4.82 -9.53
N LYS A 59 -0.32 3.55 -9.12
CA LYS A 59 -1.50 2.65 -9.15
C LYS A 59 -1.98 2.29 -7.75
N PHE A 60 -3.16 1.70 -7.68
CA PHE A 60 -3.75 1.19 -6.45
C PHE A 60 -3.64 -0.33 -6.41
N VAL A 61 -3.08 -0.88 -5.33
CA VAL A 61 -2.92 -2.32 -5.16
C VAL A 61 -3.91 -2.84 -4.12
N LYS A 62 -4.75 -3.78 -4.52
CA LYS A 62 -5.73 -4.44 -3.67
C LYS A 62 -5.63 -5.95 -3.86
N GLU A 63 -5.36 -6.69 -2.77
CA GLU A 63 -5.31 -8.16 -2.78
C GLU A 63 -4.36 -8.74 -3.84
N GLY A 64 -3.25 -8.04 -4.12
CA GLY A 64 -2.29 -8.43 -5.15
C GLY A 64 -2.66 -8.00 -6.57
N ASN A 65 -3.87 -7.49 -6.78
CA ASN A 65 -4.30 -6.92 -8.06
C ASN A 65 -3.95 -5.45 -8.13
N THR A 66 -3.39 -5.03 -9.27
CA THR A 66 -3.08 -3.64 -9.55
C THR A 66 -4.23 -3.02 -10.35
N ILE A 67 -4.83 -1.99 -9.79
CA ILE A 67 -5.99 -1.28 -10.32
C ILE A 67 -5.50 0.10 -10.77
N ASP A 68 -5.77 0.43 -12.04
CA ASP A 68 -5.61 1.78 -12.55
C ASP A 68 -6.88 2.59 -12.21
N LEU A 69 -6.72 3.64 -11.42
CA LEU A 69 -7.83 4.47 -10.94
C LEU A 69 -8.05 5.72 -11.80
N ARG A 70 -7.48 5.77 -13.01
CA ARG A 70 -7.79 6.85 -13.95
C ARG A 70 -9.30 6.86 -14.21
N GLU A 71 -9.93 7.99 -13.89
CA GLU A 71 -11.32 8.27 -14.22
C GLU A 71 -11.50 8.22 -15.75
N ASP A 72 -12.49 7.44 -16.20
CA ASP A 72 -13.03 7.53 -17.57
C ASP A 72 -13.77 8.87 -17.77
#